data_AF-A0A2W5NDJ7-F1
#
_entry.id   AF-A0A2W5NDJ7-F1
#
_cell.length_a   1.000
_cell.length_b   1.000
_cell.length_c   1.000
_cell.angle_alpha   90.00
_cell.angle_beta   90.00
_cell.angle_gamma   90.00
#
_symmetry.space_group_name_H-M   'P 1'
#
loop_
_entity.id
_entity.type
_entity.pdbx_description
1 polymer ?
#
loop_
_entity_poly.entity_id
_entity_poly.type
_entity_poly.pdbx_seq_one_letter_code
_entity_poly.pdbx_strand_id
1 'polypeptide(L)'
;MAAAAAAFALPAFADDITLDTALQARSLHDGPADMTVYYQPAAEAGFVEVTATYAPRDGSRDPGRLVLRLRNGDGVSFALPGIQDVTYSFARAADTVTVRATPALKTASVE
;
A
#
# COMPACT_ATOMS: atom_id res chain seq x y z
N MET A 1 45.72 -7.58 0.04
CA MET A 1 44.47 -8.10 0.62
C MET A 1 43.36 -7.16 0.15
N ALA A 2 42.61 -7.54 -0.88
CA ALA A 2 41.56 -6.72 -1.46
C ALA A 2 40.29 -6.87 -0.62
N ALA A 3 39.79 -5.77 -0.06
CA ALA A 3 38.53 -5.74 0.68
C ALA A 3 37.36 -5.72 -0.32
N ALA A 4 36.59 -6.81 -0.37
CA ALA A 4 35.34 -6.84 -1.12
C ALA A 4 34.30 -5.98 -0.38
N ALA A 5 33.96 -4.82 -0.96
CA ALA A 5 32.85 -4.01 -0.48
C ALA A 5 31.54 -4.70 -0.89
N ALA A 6 30.86 -5.33 0.07
CA ALA A 6 29.50 -5.81 -0.13
C ALA A 6 28.57 -4.59 -0.25
N ALA A 7 28.05 -4.35 -1.45
CA ALA A 7 27.01 -3.35 -1.66
C ALA A 7 25.71 -3.84 -1.03
N PHE A 8 25.38 -3.32 0.16
CA PHE A 8 24.03 -3.47 0.70
C PHE A 8 23.08 -2.64 -0.17
N ALA A 9 22.30 -3.30 -1.02
CA ALA A 9 21.19 -2.66 -1.70
C ALA A 9 20.20 -2.18 -0.64
N LEU A 10 20.11 -0.86 -0.44
CA LEU A 10 19.03 -0.28 0.35
C LEU A 10 17.71 -0.65 -0.35
N PRO A 11 16.70 -1.16 0.37
CA PRO A 11 15.41 -1.43 -0.23
C PRO A 11 14.89 -0.14 -0.84
N ALA A 12 14.50 -0.19 -2.12
CA ALA A 12 13.86 0.93 -2.78
C ALA A 12 12.66 1.35 -1.93
N PHE A 13 12.66 2.61 -1.48
CA PHE A 13 11.65 3.11 -0.58
C PHE A 13 10.26 2.94 -1.21
N ALA A 14 9.44 2.16 -0.53
CA ALA A 14 8.00 2.10 -0.74
C ALA A 14 7.41 3.49 -0.51
N ASP A 15 6.54 3.97 -1.41
CA ASP A 15 5.74 5.17 -1.13
C ASP A 15 4.81 4.88 0.05
N ASP A 16 4.76 5.83 0.98
CA ASP A 16 4.06 5.73 2.26
C ASP A 16 3.21 6.98 2.41
N ILE A 17 1.90 6.76 2.46
CA ILE A 17 0.95 7.81 2.79
C ILE A 17 0.32 7.52 4.15
N THR A 18 0.23 8.60 4.93
CA THR A 18 -0.44 8.59 6.22
C THR A 18 -1.68 9.46 6.15
N LEU A 19 -2.81 8.91 6.60
CA LEU A 19 -4.10 9.58 6.72
C LEU A 19 -4.39 9.76 8.21
N ASP A 20 -4.29 10.99 8.70
CA ASP A 20 -4.53 11.37 10.10
C ASP A 20 -5.96 11.91 10.32
N THR A 21 -6.62 12.38 9.28
CA THR A 21 -7.96 12.98 9.35
C THR A 21 -8.97 12.19 8.52
N ALA A 22 -10.11 11.85 9.12
CA ALA A 22 -11.19 11.16 8.42
C ALA A 22 -11.71 11.99 7.23
N LEU A 23 -12.08 11.30 6.15
CA LEU A 23 -12.53 11.85 4.86
C LEU A 23 -11.47 12.67 4.11
N GLN A 24 -10.27 12.83 4.65
CA GLN A 24 -9.16 13.40 3.90
C GLN A 24 -8.63 12.35 2.91
N ALA A 25 -8.67 12.68 1.63
CA ALA A 25 -8.07 11.84 0.61
C ALA A 25 -6.57 12.11 0.49
N ARG A 26 -5.79 11.05 0.27
CA ARG A 26 -4.37 11.12 -0.08
C ARG A 26 -4.10 10.19 -1.27
N SER A 27 -3.17 10.60 -2.12
CA SER A 27 -2.80 9.84 -3.30
C SER A 27 -1.42 9.24 -3.14
N LEU A 28 -1.30 7.96 -3.48
CA LEU A 28 -0.07 7.21 -3.62
C LEU A 28 0.19 7.04 -5.11
N HIS A 29 1.40 7.38 -5.53
CA HIS A 29 1.76 7.45 -6.94
C HIS A 29 2.87 6.47 -7.30
N ASP A 30 3.61 5.91 -6.35
CA ASP A 30 4.64 4.96 -6.73
C ASP A 30 4.11 3.56 -7.01
N GLY A 31 4.72 2.93 -8.00
CA GLY A 31 4.36 1.62 -8.49
C GLY A 31 3.55 1.65 -9.79
N PRO A 32 2.97 0.50 -10.16
CA PRO A 32 2.28 0.28 -11.44
C PRO A 32 0.83 0.80 -11.45
N ALA A 33 0.30 1.30 -10.33
CA ALA A 33 -1.01 1.91 -10.25
C ALA A 33 -0.98 3.21 -9.43
N ASP A 34 -1.70 4.21 -9.90
CA ASP A 34 -2.06 5.38 -9.10
C ASP A 34 -3.21 5.00 -8.16
N MET A 35 -3.14 5.41 -6.90
CA MET A 35 -4.14 5.08 -5.90
C MET A 35 -4.52 6.29 -5.07
N THR A 36 -5.82 6.52 -4.90
CA THR A 36 -6.37 7.51 -3.97
C THR A 36 -7.07 6.78 -2.84
N VAL A 37 -6.72 7.14 -1.60
CA VAL A 37 -7.24 6.52 -0.39
C VAL A 37 -7.87 7.57 0.50
N TYR A 38 -8.98 7.23 1.14
CA TYR A 38 -9.53 7.94 2.28
C TYR A 38 -10.11 6.92 3.26
N TYR A 39 -10.37 7.36 4.49
CA TYR A 39 -11.08 6.52 5.47
C TYR A 39 -12.22 7.30 6.13
N GLN A 40 -13.18 6.58 6.68
CA GLN A 40 -14.29 7.14 7.46
C GLN A 40 -14.64 6.24 8.65
N PRO A 41 -15.27 6.77 9.72
CA PRO A 41 -15.82 5.92 10.77
C PRO A 41 -16.79 4.89 10.20
N ALA A 42 -16.68 3.63 10.61
CA ALA A 42 -17.66 2.62 10.25
C ALA A 42 -18.89 2.72 11.16
N ALA A 43 -20.01 2.13 10.74
CA ALA A 43 -21.23 2.05 11.56
C ALA A 43 -21.02 1.29 12.89
N GLU A 44 -20.05 0.37 12.90
CA GLU A 44 -19.67 -0.39 14.08
C GLU A 44 -18.55 0.33 14.85
N ALA A 45 -18.74 0.49 16.16
CA ALA A 45 -17.78 1.14 17.03
C ALA A 45 -16.42 0.43 16.99
N GLY A 46 -15.34 1.23 16.94
CA GLY A 46 -13.98 0.73 16.92
C GLY A 46 -13.45 0.37 15.52
N PHE A 47 -14.27 0.40 14.47
CA PHE A 47 -13.84 0.18 13.08
C PHE A 47 -13.80 1.48 12.27
N VAL A 48 -12.90 1.53 11.30
CA VAL A 48 -12.96 2.48 10.18
C VAL A 48 -13.15 1.72 8.88
N GLU A 49 -13.81 2.35 7.93
CA GLU A 49 -13.88 1.90 6.56
C GLU A 49 -12.85 2.69 5.73
N VAL A 50 -11.88 1.99 5.17
CA VAL A 50 -10.89 2.55 4.24
C VAL A 50 -11.36 2.25 2.83
N THR A 51 -11.49 3.29 2.01
CA THR A 51 -11.76 3.16 0.58
C THR A 51 -10.50 3.55 -0.19
N ALA A 52 -10.02 2.62 -1.02
CA ALA A 52 -8.92 2.86 -1.95
C ALA A 52 -9.40 2.65 -3.38
N THR A 53 -9.30 3.68 -4.21
CA THR A 53 -9.55 3.61 -5.65
C THR A 53 -8.21 3.60 -6.37
N TYR A 54 -8.01 2.66 -7.28
CA TYR A 54 -6.74 2.51 -8.00
C TYR A 54 -6.98 2.43 -9.50
N ALA A 55 -6.02 2.94 -10.27
CA ALA A 55 -6.01 2.85 -11.73
C ALA A 55 -4.63 2.35 -12.20
N PRO A 56 -4.54 1.25 -12.96
CA PRO A 56 -3.29 0.82 -13.58
C PRO A 56 -2.76 1.89 -14.52
N ARG A 57 -1.46 2.18 -14.43
CA ARG A 57 -0.81 3.23 -15.24
C ARG A 57 -0.64 2.87 -16.70
N ASP A 58 -0.57 1.59 -17.00
CA ASP A 58 -0.51 1.07 -18.36
C ASP A 58 -1.85 1.17 -19.10
N GLY A 59 -2.93 1.60 -18.43
CA GLY A 59 -4.26 1.67 -19.01
C GLY A 59 -4.83 0.31 -19.40
N SER A 60 -4.25 -0.78 -18.91
CA SER A 60 -4.64 -2.16 -19.27
C SER A 60 -6.02 -2.56 -18.76
N ARG A 61 -6.56 -1.81 -17.78
CA ARG A 61 -7.83 -2.11 -17.13
C ARG A 61 -8.49 -0.84 -16.57
N ASP A 62 -9.81 -0.91 -16.45
CA ASP A 62 -10.60 0.09 -15.74
C ASP A 62 -10.17 0.23 -14.26
N PRO A 63 -10.36 1.43 -13.67
CA PRO A 63 -10.10 1.66 -12.26
C PRO A 63 -10.89 0.69 -11.36
N GLY A 64 -10.21 0.18 -10.33
CA GLY A 64 -10.81 -0.67 -9.30
C GLY A 64 -11.04 0.08 -7.99
N ARG A 65 -11.91 -0.47 -7.16
CA ARG A 65 -12.17 0.03 -5.81
C ARG A 65 -12.05 -1.09 -4.78
N LEU A 66 -11.34 -0.80 -3.69
CA LEU A 66 -11.19 -1.64 -2.52
C LEU A 66 -11.88 -0.96 -1.34
N VAL A 67 -12.57 -1.76 -0.53
CA VAL A 67 -13.20 -1.32 0.71
C VAL A 67 -12.76 -2.27 1.80
N LEU A 68 -12.09 -1.73 2.82
CA LEU A 68 -11.52 -2.50 3.92
C LEU A 68 -12.10 -1.99 5.23
N ARG A 69 -12.35 -2.89 6.18
CA ARG A 69 -12.72 -2.52 7.55
C ARG A 69 -11.55 -2.85 8.47
N LEU A 70 -11.05 -1.85 9.19
CA LEU A 70 -9.89 -1.99 10.07
C LEU A 70 -10.25 -1.54 11.49
N ARG A 71 -10.00 -2.41 12.48
CA ARG A 71 -9.96 -1.96 13.89
C ARG A 71 -8.58 -1.40 14.21
N ASN A 72 -8.46 -0.75 15.37
CA ASN A 72 -7.16 -0.31 15.87
C ASN A 72 -6.20 -1.51 16.01
N GLY A 73 -5.00 -1.39 15.42
CA GLY A 73 -3.97 -2.44 15.41
C GLY A 73 -4.10 -3.43 14.25
N ASP A 74 -5.11 -3.30 13.39
CA ASP A 74 -5.22 -4.17 12.21
C ASP A 74 -4.27 -3.74 11.10
N GLY A 75 -3.82 -4.75 10.35
CA GLY A 75 -3.09 -4.58 9.10
C GLY A 75 -3.48 -5.66 8.10
N VAL A 76 -3.60 -5.28 6.83
CA VAL A 76 -3.80 -6.20 5.71
C VAL A 76 -2.80 -5.88 4.61
N SER A 77 -2.39 -6.90 3.85
CA SER A 77 -1.44 -6.74 2.76
C SER A 77 -1.79 -7.69 1.63
N PHE A 78 -1.80 -7.17 0.40
CA PHE A 78 -2.14 -7.95 -0.79
C PHE A 78 -1.64 -7.27 -2.06
N ALA A 79 -1.53 -8.06 -3.13
CA ALA A 79 -1.34 -7.55 -4.48
C ALA A 79 -2.68 -7.12 -5.08
N LEU A 80 -2.68 -6.10 -5.96
CA LEU A 80 -3.91 -5.69 -6.63
C LEU A 80 -4.26 -6.69 -7.76
N PRO A 81 -5.55 -6.90 -8.05
CA PRO A 81 -5.96 -7.73 -9.18
C PRO A 81 -5.33 -7.26 -10.49
N GLY A 82 -4.52 -8.12 -11.11
CA GLY A 82 -3.80 -7.82 -12.36
C GLY A 82 -2.44 -7.14 -12.17
N ILE A 83 -2.04 -6.83 -10.94
CA ILE A 83 -0.78 -6.18 -10.59
C ILE A 83 -0.10 -6.97 -9.48
N GLN A 84 0.82 -7.86 -9.85
CA GLN A 84 1.44 -8.80 -8.89
C GLN A 84 2.82 -8.36 -8.40
N ASP A 85 3.45 -7.38 -9.06
CA ASP A 85 4.81 -6.94 -8.77
C ASP A 85 4.89 -5.96 -7.58
N VAL A 86 3.74 -5.57 -7.00
CA VAL A 86 3.68 -4.66 -5.84
C VAL A 86 2.68 -5.19 -4.82
N THR A 87 3.11 -5.23 -3.56
CA THR A 87 2.25 -5.50 -2.41
C THR A 87 1.83 -4.18 -1.78
N TYR A 88 0.53 -3.99 -1.66
CA TYR A 88 -0.06 -2.85 -0.97
C TYR A 88 -0.46 -3.26 0.44
N SER A 89 -0.01 -2.48 1.44
CA SER A 89 -0.35 -2.70 2.84
C SER A 89 -1.19 -1.56 3.39
N PHE A 90 -2.24 -1.89 4.12
CA PHE A 90 -3.10 -0.94 4.83
C PHE A 90 -3.07 -1.30 6.30
N ALA A 91 -2.70 -0.35 7.17
CA ALA A 91 -2.65 -0.56 8.61
C ALA A 91 -3.31 0.60 9.35
N ARG A 92 -3.97 0.29 10.46
CA ARG A 92 -4.53 1.30 11.34
C ARG A 92 -3.86 1.26 12.70
N ALA A 93 -3.42 2.42 13.17
CA ALA A 93 -2.98 2.66 14.53
C ALA A 93 -3.72 3.88 15.09
N ALA A 94 -4.51 3.67 16.15
CA ALA A 94 -5.43 4.64 16.73
C ALA A 94 -6.34 5.28 15.66
N ASP A 95 -6.13 6.57 15.37
CA ASP A 95 -6.89 7.36 14.40
C ASP A 95 -6.12 7.59 13.10
N THR A 96 -5.01 6.87 12.92
CA THR A 96 -4.15 6.99 11.76
C THR A 96 -4.24 5.74 10.90
N VAL A 97 -4.41 5.93 9.59
CA VAL A 97 -4.28 4.87 8.59
C VAL A 97 -3.02 5.09 7.79
N THR A 98 -2.17 4.07 7.70
CA THR A 98 -0.96 4.07 6.88
C THR A 98 -1.18 3.15 5.68
N VAL A 99 -0.83 3.64 4.49
CA VAL A 99 -0.86 2.86 3.26
C VAL A 99 0.53 2.88 2.64
N ARG A 100 1.02 1.70 2.25
CA ARG A 100 2.34 1.55 1.61
C ARG A 100 2.26 0.71 0.36
N ALA A 101 3.10 1.04 -0.62
CA ALA A 101 3.32 0.24 -1.81
C ALA A 101 4.75 -0.30 -1.82
N THR A 102 4.92 -1.59 -1.54
CA THR A 102 6.24 -2.23 -1.53
C THR A 102 6.42 -3.08 -2.78
N PRO A 103 7.49 -2.90 -3.57
CA PRO A 103 7.83 -3.80 -4.65
C PRO A 103 7.91 -5.24 -4.13
N ALA A 104 7.30 -6.18 -4.85
CA ALA A 104 7.51 -7.60 -4.59
C ALA A 104 9.00 -7.88 -4.80
N LEU A 105 9.69 -8.30 -3.74
CA LEU A 105 11.06 -8.80 -3.87
C LEU A 105 11.01 -9.99 -4.82
N LYS A 106 11.48 -9.81 -6.05
CA LYS A 106 11.83 -10.93 -6.92
C LYS A 106 12.93 -11.67 -6.18
N THR A 107 12.58 -12.75 -5.48
CA THR A 107 13.58 -13.69 -4.98
C THR A 107 14.31 -14.14 -6.22
N ALA A 108 15.57 -13.72 -6.37
CA ALA A 108 16.43 -14.26 -7.39
C ALA A 108 16.49 -15.76 -7.10
N SER A 109 15.77 -16.56 -7.90
CA SER A 109 16.02 -17.98 -7.97
C SER A 109 17.50 -18.11 -8.31
N VAL A 110 18.26 -18.63 -7.35
CA VAL A 110 19.60 -19.13 -7.61
C VAL A 110 19.38 -20.39 -8.45
N GLU A 111 19.58 -20.27 -9.76
CA GLU A 111 19.83 -21.42 -10.63
C GLU A 111 21.26 -21.92 -10.44
#